data_AF-A0A099KC65-F1
#
_entry.id   AF-A0A099KC65-F1
#
_cell.length_a   1.000
_cell.length_b   1.000
_cell.length_c   1.000
_cell.angle_alpha   90.00
_cell.angle_beta   90.00
_cell.angle_gamma   90.00
#
_symmetry.space_group_name_H-M   'P 1'
#
loop_
_entity.id
_entity.type
_entity.pdbx_description
1 polymer ?
#
loop_
_entity_poly.entity_id
_entity_poly.type
_entity_poly.pdbx_seq_one_letter_code
_entity_poly.pdbx_strand_id
1 'polypeptide(L)'
;MSQVNKEITQEISEEKAARAVVYNFLSSLFAKEVSSDLVSQLTSEQGQSFLNSLALEPSLSAPINEINTKLAALNAKESLLELAADFCGLFLVDGRASVSPYAGQYLGADKNVKRKSDRPQIFGELHQKMTEFLTDNKLQITATFLSLAIISQ
;
A
#
# COMPACT_ATOMS: atom_id res chain seq x y z
N MET A 1 19.67 -32.63 18.05
CA MET A 1 19.15 -31.28 18.38
C MET A 1 19.67 -30.16 17.48
N SER A 2 20.74 -30.35 16.68
CA SER A 2 21.30 -29.26 15.85
C SER A 2 20.61 -29.09 14.47
N GLN A 3 20.13 -30.17 13.85
CA GLN A 3 19.49 -30.11 12.53
C GLN A 3 18.06 -29.56 12.59
N VAL A 4 17.25 -30.03 13.55
CA VAL A 4 15.87 -29.56 13.78
C VAL A 4 15.81 -28.06 14.05
N ASN A 5 16.73 -27.51 14.83
CA ASN A 5 16.78 -26.06 15.08
C ASN A 5 17.15 -25.24 13.83
N LYS A 6 17.94 -25.83 12.92
CA LYS A 6 18.36 -25.17 11.69
C LYS A 6 17.24 -25.14 10.66
N GLU A 7 16.49 -26.23 10.54
CA GLU A 7 15.29 -26.34 9.68
C GLU A 7 14.19 -25.36 10.14
N ILE A 8 13.89 -25.33 11.44
CA ILE A 8 12.90 -24.38 12.01
C ILE A 8 13.31 -22.92 11.78
N THR A 9 14.60 -22.60 11.94
CA THR A 9 15.09 -21.23 11.73
C THR A 9 14.98 -20.81 10.26
N GLN A 10 15.20 -21.74 9.34
CA GLN A 10 15.09 -21.50 7.90
C GLN A 10 13.64 -21.30 7.49
N GLU A 11 12.71 -22.14 7.97
CA GLU A 11 11.28 -22.05 7.68
C GLU A 11 10.68 -20.70 8.15
N ILE A 12 11.05 -20.25 9.36
CA ILE A 12 10.65 -18.92 9.87
C ILE A 12 11.21 -17.78 9.01
N SER A 13 12.41 -17.94 8.46
CA SER A 13 13.02 -16.94 7.59
C SER A 13 12.29 -16.85 6.23
N GLU A 14 11.90 -18.00 5.68
CA GLU A 14 11.16 -18.08 4.42
C GLU A 14 9.74 -17.50 4.57
N GLU A 15 9.05 -17.78 5.67
CA GLU A 15 7.75 -17.18 5.99
C GLU A 15 7.84 -15.64 6.08
N LYS A 16 8.85 -15.13 6.81
CA LYS A 16 9.07 -13.68 6.93
C LYS A 16 9.33 -13.03 5.58
N ALA A 17 10.11 -13.68 4.72
CA ALA A 17 10.37 -13.21 3.36
C ALA A 17 9.08 -13.18 2.53
N ALA A 18 8.26 -14.23 2.59
CA ALA A 18 6.97 -14.29 1.91
C ALA A 18 6.03 -13.16 2.37
N ARG A 19 5.91 -12.92 3.69
CA ARG A 19 5.12 -11.82 4.24
C ARG A 19 5.64 -10.46 3.76
N ALA A 20 6.97 -10.28 3.71
CA ALA A 20 7.57 -9.04 3.22
C ALA A 20 7.23 -8.76 1.75
N VAL A 21 7.20 -9.80 0.89
CA VAL A 21 6.78 -9.67 -0.51
C VAL A 21 5.34 -9.19 -0.61
N VAL A 22 4.43 -9.78 0.17
CA VAL A 22 3.01 -9.37 0.19
C VAL A 22 2.85 -7.93 0.69
N TYR A 23 3.53 -7.56 1.78
CA TYR A 23 3.49 -6.18 2.29
C TYR A 23 4.06 -5.18 1.28
N ASN A 24 5.15 -5.53 0.60
CA ASN A 24 5.74 -4.67 -0.42
C ASN A 24 4.79 -4.48 -1.61
N PHE A 25 4.14 -5.57 -2.07
CA PHE A 25 3.13 -5.51 -3.11
C PHE A 25 1.99 -4.55 -2.74
N LEU A 26 1.35 -4.76 -1.60
CA LEU A 26 0.25 -3.91 -1.15
C LEU A 26 0.71 -2.46 -0.92
N SER A 27 1.87 -2.26 -0.31
CA SER A 27 2.44 -0.94 -0.11
C SER A 27 2.66 -0.21 -1.44
N SER A 28 3.11 -0.90 -2.49
CA SER A 28 3.34 -0.29 -3.80
C SER A 28 2.06 0.26 -4.44
N LEU A 29 0.90 -0.40 -4.22
CA LEU A 29 -0.40 0.03 -4.76
C LEU A 29 -0.93 1.30 -4.11
N PHE A 30 -0.59 1.55 -2.84
CA PHE A 30 -1.04 2.74 -2.10
C PHE A 30 0.01 3.86 -2.03
N ALA A 31 1.28 3.56 -2.31
CA ALA A 31 2.37 4.53 -2.17
C ALA A 31 2.37 5.59 -3.29
N LYS A 32 1.99 5.20 -4.51
CA LYS A 32 2.00 6.08 -5.69
C LYS A 32 1.10 5.51 -6.78
N GLU A 33 0.87 6.32 -7.80
CA GLU A 33 0.22 5.89 -9.04
C GLU A 33 0.89 4.63 -9.62
N VAL A 34 0.07 3.72 -10.13
CA VAL A 34 0.53 2.48 -10.76
C VAL A 34 1.28 2.82 -12.06
N SER A 35 2.54 2.40 -12.17
CA SER A 35 3.35 2.62 -13.37
C SER A 35 3.22 1.47 -14.36
N SER A 36 3.58 1.72 -15.62
CA SER A 36 3.71 0.69 -16.66
C SER A 36 4.63 -0.46 -16.23
N ASP A 37 5.70 -0.15 -15.51
CA ASP A 37 6.66 -1.15 -15.02
C ASP A 37 6.01 -2.09 -13.99
N LEU A 38 5.18 -1.54 -13.09
CA LEU A 38 4.46 -2.33 -12.11
C LEU A 38 3.40 -3.20 -12.77
N VAL A 39 2.66 -2.65 -13.75
CA VAL A 39 1.73 -3.46 -14.56
C VAL A 39 2.47 -4.59 -15.25
N SER A 40 3.57 -4.31 -15.97
CA SER A 40 4.35 -5.33 -16.67
C SER A 40 4.85 -6.43 -15.73
N GLN A 41 5.31 -6.07 -14.52
CA GLN A 41 5.72 -7.03 -13.51
C GLN A 41 4.55 -7.91 -13.04
N LEU A 42 3.38 -7.32 -12.75
CA LEU A 42 2.21 -8.05 -12.26
C LEU A 42 1.48 -8.87 -13.34
N THR A 43 1.61 -8.48 -14.61
CA THR A 43 1.06 -9.24 -15.76
C THR A 43 2.06 -10.24 -16.34
N SER A 44 3.31 -10.28 -15.85
CA SER A 44 4.27 -11.32 -16.22
C SER A 44 3.81 -12.70 -15.71
N GLU A 45 4.41 -13.78 -16.23
CA GLU A 45 4.11 -15.14 -15.77
C GLU A 45 4.37 -15.28 -14.25
N GLN A 46 5.48 -14.72 -13.78
CA GLN A 46 5.85 -14.74 -12.36
C GLN A 46 4.90 -13.89 -11.51
N GLY A 47 4.50 -12.72 -11.99
CA GLY A 47 3.53 -11.85 -11.32
C GLY A 47 2.14 -12.49 -11.21
N GLN A 48 1.67 -13.11 -12.29
CA GLN A 48 0.41 -13.85 -12.31
C GLN A 48 0.46 -15.08 -11.41
N SER A 49 1.58 -15.81 -11.37
CA SER A 49 1.78 -16.91 -10.42
C SER A 49 1.69 -16.42 -8.97
N PHE A 50 2.31 -15.28 -8.66
CA PHE A 50 2.22 -14.65 -7.34
C PHE A 50 0.79 -14.26 -6.97
N LEU A 51 0.08 -13.54 -7.84
CA LEU A 51 -1.30 -13.12 -7.59
C LEU A 51 -2.23 -14.34 -7.45
N ASN A 52 -2.12 -15.33 -8.34
CA ASN A 52 -2.90 -16.56 -8.25
C ASN A 52 -2.64 -17.33 -6.95
N SER A 53 -1.40 -17.28 -6.43
CA SER A 53 -1.07 -17.86 -5.13
C SER A 53 -1.80 -17.16 -3.99
N LEU A 54 -1.97 -15.83 -4.05
CA LEU A 54 -2.78 -15.08 -3.08
C LEU A 54 -4.27 -15.44 -3.18
N ALA A 55 -4.77 -15.70 -4.38
CA ALA A 55 -6.17 -16.07 -4.62
C ALA A 55 -6.55 -17.47 -4.11
N LEU A 56 -5.57 -18.30 -3.70
CA LEU A 56 -5.81 -19.59 -3.04
C LEU A 56 -6.45 -19.41 -1.66
N GLU A 57 -6.18 -18.27 -1.00
CA GLU A 57 -6.84 -17.91 0.23
C GLU A 57 -8.28 -17.43 -0.08
N PRO A 58 -9.33 -18.12 0.41
CA PRO A 58 -10.71 -17.84 0.00
C PRO A 58 -11.15 -16.40 0.24
N SER A 59 -10.68 -15.78 1.32
CA SER A 59 -10.98 -14.37 1.65
C SER A 59 -10.36 -13.36 0.68
N LEU A 60 -9.31 -13.76 -0.05
CA LEU A 60 -8.59 -12.92 -1.01
C LEU A 60 -8.92 -13.24 -2.47
N SER A 61 -9.55 -14.37 -2.74
CA SER A 61 -9.85 -14.81 -4.10
C SER A 61 -10.61 -13.77 -4.93
N ALA A 62 -11.70 -13.23 -4.39
CA ALA A 62 -12.49 -12.21 -5.08
C ALA A 62 -11.72 -10.90 -5.37
N PRO A 63 -11.08 -10.23 -4.39
CA PRO A 63 -10.34 -8.99 -4.66
C PRO A 63 -9.13 -9.22 -5.56
N ILE A 64 -8.44 -10.36 -5.48
CA ILE A 64 -7.32 -10.65 -6.38
C ILE A 64 -7.79 -10.86 -7.83
N ASN A 65 -8.91 -11.55 -8.04
CA ASN A 65 -9.50 -11.72 -9.37
C ASN A 65 -9.93 -10.37 -9.97
N GLU A 66 -10.43 -9.45 -9.14
CA GLU A 66 -10.72 -8.08 -9.56
C GLU A 66 -9.44 -7.33 -9.96
N ILE A 67 -8.38 -7.42 -9.16
CA ILE A 67 -7.07 -6.83 -9.49
C ILE A 67 -6.56 -7.38 -10.84
N ASN A 68 -6.58 -8.71 -11.04
CA ASN A 68 -6.17 -9.33 -12.31
C ASN A 68 -6.99 -8.81 -13.49
N THR A 69 -8.31 -8.70 -13.33
CA THR A 69 -9.20 -8.18 -14.37
C THR A 69 -8.87 -6.73 -14.71
N LYS A 70 -8.63 -5.89 -13.69
CA LYS A 70 -8.27 -4.47 -13.88
C LYS A 70 -6.90 -4.32 -14.54
N LEU A 71 -5.90 -5.09 -14.10
CA LEU A 71 -4.57 -5.09 -14.70
C LEU A 71 -4.62 -5.49 -16.19
N ALA A 72 -5.41 -6.50 -16.55
CA ALA A 72 -5.57 -6.91 -17.95
C ALA A 72 -6.22 -5.83 -18.83
N ALA A 73 -7.01 -4.93 -18.24
CA ALA A 73 -7.62 -3.79 -18.94
C ALA A 73 -6.65 -2.61 -19.12
N LEU A 74 -5.51 -2.58 -18.43
CA LEU A 74 -4.47 -1.54 -18.56
C LEU A 74 -3.58 -1.77 -19.79
N ASN A 75 -4.20 -1.81 -20.97
CA ASN A 75 -3.55 -2.14 -22.24
C ASN A 75 -3.11 -0.92 -23.07
N ALA A 76 -3.37 0.29 -22.59
CA ALA A 76 -3.10 1.54 -23.29
C ALA A 76 -2.57 2.60 -22.31
N LYS A 77 -1.94 3.64 -22.86
CA LYS A 77 -1.44 4.75 -22.03
C LYS A 77 -2.60 5.53 -21.39
N GLU A 78 -3.71 5.63 -22.10
CA GLU A 78 -4.92 6.32 -21.68
C GLU A 78 -5.54 5.66 -20.45
N SER A 79 -5.63 4.32 -20.41
CA SER A 79 -6.18 3.62 -19.25
C SER A 79 -5.28 3.71 -18.01
N LEU A 80 -3.96 3.80 -18.18
CA LEU A 80 -3.04 4.12 -17.09
C LEU A 80 -3.21 5.55 -16.57
N LEU A 81 -3.43 6.53 -17.47
CA LEU A 81 -3.68 7.92 -17.07
C LEU A 81 -5.00 8.08 -16.34
N GLU A 82 -6.05 7.36 -16.74
CA GLU A 82 -7.33 7.31 -16.02
C GLU A 82 -7.13 6.75 -14.60
N LEU A 83 -6.41 5.63 -14.46
CA LEU A 83 -6.12 5.05 -13.15
C LEU A 83 -5.27 5.99 -12.26
N ALA A 84 -4.32 6.72 -12.86
CA ALA A 84 -3.55 7.75 -12.16
C ALA A 84 -4.43 8.93 -11.70
N ALA A 85 -5.39 9.35 -12.53
CA ALA A 85 -6.35 10.39 -12.17
C ALA A 85 -7.28 9.94 -11.02
N ASP A 86 -7.73 8.68 -11.06
CA ASP A 86 -8.49 8.07 -9.96
C ASP A 86 -7.66 8.05 -8.67
N PHE A 87 -6.39 7.66 -8.73
CA PHE A 87 -5.48 7.68 -7.59
C PHE A 87 -5.35 9.11 -7.01
N CYS A 88 -5.15 10.12 -7.86
CA CYS A 88 -5.06 11.51 -7.42
C CYS A 88 -6.35 11.99 -6.75
N GLY A 89 -7.50 11.72 -7.38
CA GLY A 89 -8.82 12.11 -6.87
C GLY A 89 -9.19 11.40 -5.57
N LEU A 90 -8.74 10.17 -5.39
CA LEU A 90 -8.97 9.37 -4.18
C LEU A 90 -8.02 9.76 -3.04
N PHE A 91 -6.71 9.90 -3.28
CA PHE A 91 -5.73 9.98 -2.19
C PHE A 91 -5.07 11.34 -2.01
N LEU A 92 -5.01 12.18 -3.06
CA LEU A 92 -4.18 13.40 -3.05
C LEU A 92 -4.99 14.69 -2.95
N VAL A 93 -6.22 14.71 -3.48
CA VAL A 93 -7.07 15.91 -3.51
C VAL A 93 -8.04 15.92 -2.34
N ASP A 94 -8.24 17.07 -1.69
CA ASP A 94 -9.29 17.26 -0.70
C ASP A 94 -10.66 17.37 -1.41
N GLY A 95 -11.45 16.30 -1.37
CA GLY A 95 -12.75 16.21 -2.03
C GLY A 95 -13.73 15.32 -1.27
N ARG A 96 -15.02 15.40 -1.59
CA ARG A 96 -16.08 14.64 -0.89
C ARG A 96 -15.93 13.12 -1.01
N ALA A 97 -15.28 12.64 -2.07
CA ALA A 97 -14.96 11.24 -2.32
C ALA A 97 -13.51 10.88 -1.97
N SER A 98 -12.73 11.83 -1.45
CA SER A 98 -11.34 11.61 -1.07
C SER A 98 -11.24 10.76 0.20
N VAL A 99 -10.26 9.87 0.20
CA VAL A 99 -9.92 8.94 1.28
C VAL A 99 -8.43 9.08 1.56
N SER A 100 -8.08 9.76 2.63
CA SER A 100 -6.68 9.91 3.01
C SER A 100 -6.05 8.54 3.33
N PRO A 101 -4.85 8.22 2.81
CA PRO A 101 -4.17 6.97 3.14
C PRO A 101 -3.54 6.97 4.55
N TYR A 102 -3.68 8.04 5.32
CA TYR A 102 -3.12 8.17 6.67
C TYR A 102 -4.07 7.68 7.76
N ALA A 103 -3.65 6.64 8.50
CA ALA A 103 -4.42 6.03 9.59
C ALA A 103 -4.84 7.03 10.68
N GLY A 104 -4.03 8.06 10.96
CA GLY A 104 -4.34 9.10 11.94
C GLY A 104 -5.65 9.84 11.67
N GLN A 105 -6.11 9.88 10.41
CA GLN A 105 -7.39 10.50 10.06
C GLN A 105 -8.62 9.70 10.50
N TYR A 106 -8.46 8.40 10.76
CA TYR A 106 -9.56 7.50 11.10
C TYR A 106 -9.62 7.17 12.60
N LEU A 107 -8.60 7.58 13.35
CA LEU A 107 -8.45 7.26 14.76
C LEU A 107 -8.86 8.51 15.56
N GLY A 108 -10.02 8.45 16.20
CA GLY A 108 -10.63 9.59 16.89
C GLY A 108 -11.85 10.20 16.19
N ALA A 109 -12.36 9.58 15.12
CA ALA A 109 -13.65 9.92 14.53
C ALA A 109 -14.82 9.46 15.44
N ASP A 110 -14.84 9.95 16.67
CA ASP A 110 -16.08 10.00 17.45
C ASP A 110 -17.00 10.98 16.72
N LYS A 111 -18.17 10.51 16.28
CA LYS A 111 -19.00 11.16 15.24
C LYS A 111 -19.61 12.51 15.64
N ASN A 112 -19.20 13.09 16.76
CA ASN A 112 -19.81 14.27 17.39
C ASN A 112 -18.97 15.54 17.37
N VAL A 113 -17.80 15.55 16.73
CA VAL A 113 -16.92 16.72 16.78
C VAL A 113 -17.15 17.68 15.60
N LYS A 114 -18.04 18.67 15.81
CA LYS A 114 -18.46 19.69 14.83
C LYS A 114 -17.56 20.94 14.79
N ARG A 115 -16.26 20.86 15.07
CA ARG A 115 -15.38 22.04 15.07
C ARG A 115 -14.25 21.90 14.05
N LYS A 116 -14.04 22.96 13.25
CA LYS A 116 -12.93 23.09 12.27
C LYS A 116 -11.53 22.92 12.92
N SER A 117 -11.42 23.01 14.24
CA SER A 117 -10.20 22.83 15.02
C SER A 117 -9.88 21.36 15.36
N ASP A 118 -10.81 20.43 15.13
CA ASP A 118 -10.68 19.01 15.46
C ASP A 118 -10.53 18.16 14.18
N ARG A 119 -9.75 18.64 13.20
CA ARG A 119 -9.36 17.76 12.08
C ARG A 119 -8.47 16.66 12.66
N PRO A 120 -8.74 15.38 12.37
CA PRO A 120 -7.93 14.30 12.90
C PRO A 120 -6.49 14.49 12.43
N GLN A 121 -5.59 14.57 13.41
CA GLN A 121 -4.21 14.99 13.19
C GLN A 121 -3.44 13.88 12.46
N ILE A 122 -3.01 14.15 11.22
CA ILE A 122 -2.21 13.22 10.42
C ILE A 122 -0.92 12.83 11.17
N PHE A 123 -0.30 13.81 11.81
CA PHE A 123 0.94 13.67 12.58
C PHE A 123 0.66 13.74 14.08
N GLY A 124 0.03 12.68 14.61
CA GLY A 124 -0.28 12.52 16.03
C GLY A 124 0.61 11.46 16.72
N GLU A 125 0.14 10.89 17.82
CA GLU A 125 0.88 9.89 18.60
C GLU A 125 1.31 8.66 17.80
N LEU A 126 0.51 8.22 16.82
CA LEU A 126 0.86 7.08 15.97
C LEU A 126 2.03 7.38 15.05
N HIS A 127 2.08 8.60 14.52
CA HIS A 127 3.22 9.02 13.72
C HIS A 127 4.49 9.03 14.59
N GLN A 128 4.41 9.54 15.82
CA GLN A 128 5.52 9.52 16.76
C GLN A 128 6.00 8.10 17.05
N LYS A 129 5.10 7.18 17.42
CA LYS A 129 5.42 5.76 17.66
C LYS A 129 6.06 5.08 16.44
N MET A 130 5.56 5.39 15.24
CA MET A 130 6.11 4.86 14.00
C MET A 130 7.51 5.41 13.73
N THR A 131 7.72 6.70 13.92
CA THR A 131 9.02 7.36 13.75
C THR A 131 10.05 6.83 14.74
N GLU A 132 9.67 6.62 16.01
CA GLU A 132 10.51 5.98 17.04
C GLU A 132 10.88 4.57 16.62
N PHE A 133 9.89 3.75 16.26
CA PHE A 133 10.12 2.38 15.80
C PHE A 133 11.10 2.32 14.62
N LEU A 134 10.94 3.19 13.63
CA LEU A 134 11.82 3.23 12.46
C LEU A 134 13.24 3.66 12.84
N THR A 135 13.36 4.64 13.72
CA THR A 135 14.66 5.13 14.23
C THR A 135 15.39 4.03 14.99
N ASP A 136 14.70 3.37 15.91
CA ASP A 136 15.25 2.28 16.75
C ASP A 136 15.72 1.10 15.90
N ASN A 137 14.99 0.80 14.83
CA ASN A 137 15.32 -0.29 13.90
C ASN A 137 16.25 0.15 12.75
N LYS A 138 16.74 1.40 12.76
CA LYS A 138 17.62 1.98 11.71
C LYS A 138 17.02 1.87 10.31
N LEU A 139 15.70 1.93 10.21
CA LEU A 139 14.95 1.92 8.96
C LEU A 139 14.77 3.37 8.49
N GLN A 140 15.18 3.66 7.26
CA GLN A 140 14.94 4.98 6.66
C GLN A 140 13.67 4.95 5.83
N ILE A 141 12.75 5.89 6.09
CA ILE A 141 11.69 6.17 5.13
C ILE A 141 12.30 7.05 4.04
N THR A 142 12.45 6.50 2.83
CA THR A 142 12.72 7.33 1.67
C THR A 142 11.45 8.13 1.37
N ALA A 143 11.46 9.42 1.71
CA ALA A 143 10.35 10.33 1.45
C ALA A 143 10.28 10.70 -0.03
N THR A 144 9.98 9.73 -0.89
CA THR A 144 9.65 10.00 -2.30
C THR A 144 8.21 10.53 -2.45
N PHE A 145 7.53 10.83 -1.33
CA PHE A 145 6.17 11.33 -1.25
C PHE A 145 6.05 12.86 -1.42
N LEU A 146 7.16 13.60 -1.53
CA LEU A 146 7.16 15.07 -1.45
C LEU A 146 7.03 15.80 -2.81
N SER A 147 6.96 15.11 -3.94
CA SER A 147 7.05 15.78 -5.26
C SER A 147 5.73 16.20 -5.92
N LEU A 148 4.56 16.01 -5.28
CA LEU A 148 3.27 16.43 -5.87
C LEU A 148 2.51 17.50 -5.08
N ALA A 149 3.10 18.04 -4.01
CA ALA A 149 2.53 19.16 -3.25
C ALA A 149 2.98 20.56 -3.74
N ILE A 150 3.78 20.66 -4.81
CA ILE A 150 4.31 21.95 -5.34
C ILE A 150 3.75 22.27 -6.75
N ILE A 151 2.52 21.88 -7.05
CA ILE A 151 1.77 22.43 -8.21
C ILE A 151 0.40 22.95 -7.73
N SER A 152 0.41 23.72 -6.66
CA SER A 152 -0.67 24.66 -6.33
C SER A 152 -0.12 25.76 -5.42
N GLN A 153 0.67 26.65 -6.02
CA GLN A 153 0.86 28.03 -5.59
C GLN A 153 0.68 28.92 -6.81
#